data_AF-A0A1V6IJ76-F1
#
_entry.id   AF-A0A1V6IJ76-F1
#
_cell.length_a   1.000
_cell.length_b   1.000
_cell.length_c   1.000
_cell.angle_alpha   90.00
_cell.angle_beta   90.00
_cell.angle_gamma   90.00
#
_symmetry.space_group_name_H-M   'P 1'
#
loop_
_entity.id
_entity.type
_entity.pdbx_description
1 polymer ?
#
loop_
_entity_poly.entity_id
_entity_poly.type
_entity_poly.pdbx_seq_one_letter_code
_entity_poly.pdbx_strand_id
1 'polypeptide(L)'
;MKKEDLLSILVYLVMLIIALFIGLRIIQPALDALDLVTDLQRYGFAILTIFVGIIINVILFELGHVFGALLGGYSVISVNILGLAYYKTKSGWKFSFRRYEGLTGETKIIAKSDKTKPRLYLFGPTIMVLLEFVIAIVIFLLTKDNQPIHHQVLIVAGIGAMLLVYNIMPFKLDNFTDGYYIVLLGKKVNVEAYNELIRIESLVYNNEKVTDIKEFDEVTTMTARLSLYRLYQLIDEKAWDKALSLIDDLEKNASKVEHEFIARIRAQKLYIYLLTKASEAASAYWFDELSAADRKFISNDLTIETMRVYLLYSGLVTKSQSECAFVLSRAPKALRARINDFRKEEEIALFNEAYEKIVALPGNENLKLPVLK
;
A
#
# COMPACT_ATOMS: atom_id res chain seq x y z
N MET A 1 4.61 -7.54 20.56
CA MET A 1 4.14 -6.39 19.78
C MET A 1 5.36 -5.65 19.27
N LYS A 2 5.39 -5.36 17.97
CA LYS A 2 6.41 -4.51 17.35
C LYS A 2 6.19 -3.07 17.81
N LYS A 3 7.22 -2.22 17.65
CA LYS A 3 7.13 -0.77 17.95
C LYS A 3 6.04 -0.09 17.13
N GLU A 4 5.86 -0.50 15.88
CA GLU A 4 4.80 -0.03 14.97
C GLU A 4 3.41 -0.31 15.57
N ASP A 5 3.16 -1.52 16.08
CA ASP A 5 1.88 -1.88 16.70
C ASP A 5 1.51 -0.96 17.88
N LEU A 6 2.50 -0.60 18.72
CA LEU A 6 2.29 0.31 19.85
C LEU A 6 1.93 1.73 19.39
N LEU A 7 2.58 2.20 18.32
CA LEU A 7 2.30 3.51 17.73
C LEU A 7 0.92 3.55 17.08
N SER A 8 0.51 2.49 16.38
CA SER A 8 -0.86 2.37 15.85
C SER A 8 -1.90 2.44 16.97
N ILE A 9 -1.69 1.72 18.08
CA ILE A 9 -2.60 1.77 19.23
C ILE A 9 -2.70 3.19 19.80
N LEU A 10 -1.58 3.92 19.91
CA LEU A 10 -1.58 5.29 20.39
C LEU A 10 -2.39 6.22 19.47
N VAL A 11 -2.26 6.08 18.15
CA VAL A 11 -3.04 6.86 17.18
C VAL A 11 -4.53 6.56 17.31
N TYR A 12 -4.90 5.28 17.42
CA TYR A 12 -6.30 4.90 17.63
C TYR A 12 -6.86 5.43 18.96
N LEU A 13 -6.04 5.50 20.01
CA LEU A 13 -6.44 6.12 21.29
C LEU A 13 -6.71 7.62 21.12
N VAL A 14 -5.86 8.34 20.38
CA VAL A 14 -6.07 9.77 20.09
C VAL A 14 -7.36 9.96 19.28
N MET A 15 -7.61 9.14 18.26
CA MET A 15 -8.86 9.19 17.49
C MET A 15 -10.08 8.93 18.36
N LEU A 16 -10.02 7.98 19.31
CA LEU A 16 -11.09 7.71 20.25
C LEU A 16 -11.38 8.93 21.15
N ILE A 17 -10.34 9.61 21.64
CA ILE A 17 -10.50 10.84 22.43
C ILE A 17 -11.19 11.93 21.61
N ILE A 18 -10.82 12.09 20.34
CA ILE A 18 -11.47 13.06 19.42
C ILE A 18 -12.94 12.67 19.22
N ALA A 19 -13.23 11.39 18.95
CA ALA A 19 -14.60 10.91 18.78
C ALA A 19 -15.46 11.15 20.04
N LEU A 20 -14.92 10.89 21.24
CA LEU A 20 -15.60 11.18 22.50
C LEU A 20 -15.83 12.68 22.70
N PHE A 21 -14.85 13.51 22.36
CA PHE A 21 -15.00 14.96 22.41
C PHE A 21 -16.13 15.43 21.48
N ILE A 22 -16.17 14.96 20.22
CA ILE A 22 -17.24 15.28 19.28
C ILE A 22 -18.59 14.81 19.81
N GLY A 23 -18.67 13.59 20.33
CA GLY A 23 -19.92 13.03 20.89
C GLY A 23 -20.46 13.85 22.05
N LEU A 24 -19.62 14.16 23.04
CA LEU A 24 -20.03 14.80 24.30
C LEU A 24 -20.13 16.32 24.21
N ARG A 25 -19.30 16.97 23.39
CA ARG A 25 -19.19 18.44 23.34
C ARG A 25 -19.84 19.07 22.11
N ILE A 26 -20.18 18.29 21.10
CA ILE A 26 -20.77 18.80 19.86
C ILE A 26 -22.12 18.12 19.61
N ILE A 27 -22.15 16.80 19.50
CA ILE A 27 -23.39 16.07 19.17
C ILE A 27 -24.41 16.22 20.30
N GLN A 28 -24.05 15.95 21.55
CA GLN A 28 -25.01 16.03 22.66
C GLN A 28 -25.64 17.44 22.80
N PRO A 29 -24.88 18.55 22.83
CA PRO A 29 -25.46 19.89 22.82
C PRO A 29 -26.34 20.18 21.60
N ALA A 30 -26.01 19.63 20.42
CA ALA A 30 -26.82 19.77 19.22
C ALA A 30 -28.20 19.12 19.39
N LEU A 31 -28.27 17.94 20.00
CA LEU A 31 -29.53 17.23 20.23
C LEU A 31 -30.46 18.05 21.13
N ASP A 32 -29.91 18.71 22.14
CA ASP A 32 -30.65 19.56 23.07
C ASP A 32 -31.08 20.88 22.40
N ALA A 33 -30.18 21.54 21.67
CA ALA A 33 -30.43 22.83 21.02
C ALA A 33 -31.43 22.76 19.85
N LEU A 34 -31.51 21.61 19.18
CA LEU A 34 -32.42 21.37 18.06
C LEU A 34 -33.78 20.82 18.50
N ASP A 35 -34.01 20.67 19.82
CA ASP A 35 -35.23 20.13 20.40
C ASP A 35 -35.64 18.77 19.77
N LEU A 36 -34.65 17.90 19.54
CA LEU A 36 -34.91 16.57 19.00
C LEU A 36 -35.44 15.68 20.12
N VAL A 37 -36.76 15.48 20.15
CA VAL A 37 -37.44 14.85 21.30
C VAL A 37 -37.41 13.31 21.22
N THR A 38 -37.48 12.73 20.03
CA THR A 38 -37.54 11.26 19.87
C THR A 38 -36.17 10.65 19.64
N ASP A 39 -35.98 9.41 20.10
CA ASP A 39 -34.75 8.64 19.82
C ASP A 39 -34.48 8.51 18.32
N LEU A 40 -35.52 8.33 17.50
CA LEU A 40 -35.39 8.26 16.05
C LEU A 40 -34.84 9.56 15.45
N GLN A 41 -35.30 10.73 15.92
CA GLN A 41 -34.78 12.02 15.48
C GLN A 41 -33.34 12.22 15.92
N ARG A 42 -33.01 11.87 17.18
CA ARG A 42 -31.66 12.01 17.73
C ARG A 42 -30.64 11.15 17.01
N TYR A 43 -30.91 9.85 16.93
CA TYR A 43 -30.04 8.91 16.22
C TYR A 43 -30.03 9.17 14.72
N GLY A 44 -31.17 9.53 14.12
CA GLY A 44 -31.27 9.90 12.72
C GLY A 44 -30.39 11.10 12.37
N PHE A 45 -30.44 12.16 13.17
CA PHE A 45 -29.58 13.34 13.00
C PHE A 45 -28.09 12.97 13.10
N ALA A 46 -27.69 12.24 14.15
CA ALA A 46 -26.29 11.88 14.36
C ALA A 46 -25.75 10.98 13.25
N ILE A 47 -26.46 9.89 12.93
CA ILE A 47 -26.05 8.91 11.91
C ILE A 47 -25.97 9.57 10.53
N LEU A 48 -26.99 10.34 10.15
CA LEU A 48 -27.01 11.01 8.85
C LEU A 48 -25.88 12.03 8.72
N THR A 49 -25.66 12.84 9.77
CA THR A 49 -24.59 13.85 9.77
C THR A 49 -23.22 13.19 9.69
N ILE A 50 -22.99 12.12 10.45
CA ILE A 50 -21.72 11.38 10.41
C ILE A 50 -21.52 10.75 9.03
N PHE A 51 -22.53 10.10 8.47
CA PHE A 51 -22.44 9.46 7.16
C PHE A 51 -22.14 10.47 6.05
N VAL A 52 -22.86 11.59 6.01
CA VAL A 52 -22.60 12.69 5.06
C VAL A 52 -21.22 13.29 5.30
N GLY A 53 -20.83 13.50 6.55
CA GLY A 53 -19.51 14.03 6.91
C GLY A 53 -18.36 13.15 6.45
N ILE A 54 -18.49 11.83 6.56
CA ILE A 54 -17.53 10.86 6.02
C ILE A 54 -17.44 11.03 4.49
N ILE A 55 -18.57 11.07 3.77
CA ILE A 55 -18.55 11.21 2.30
C ILE A 55 -17.87 12.52 1.88
N ILE A 56 -18.23 13.64 2.51
CA ILE A 56 -17.62 14.96 2.22
C ILE A 56 -16.11 14.89 2.44
N ASN A 57 -15.68 14.35 3.57
CA ASN A 57 -14.27 14.31 3.93
C ASN A 57 -13.46 13.40 3.01
N VAL A 58 -13.99 12.24 2.65
CA VAL A 58 -13.36 11.34 1.67
C VAL A 58 -13.16 12.05 0.33
N ILE A 59 -14.17 12.77 -0.15
CA ILE A 59 -14.07 13.56 -1.38
C ILE A 59 -13.00 14.65 -1.24
N LEU A 60 -13.03 15.43 -0.15
CA LEU A 60 -12.06 16.49 0.11
C LEU A 60 -10.62 15.95 0.20
N PHE A 61 -10.44 14.76 0.78
CA PHE A 61 -9.13 14.12 0.91
C PHE A 61 -8.53 13.82 -0.46
N GLU A 62 -9.28 13.12 -1.32
CA GLU A 62 -8.82 12.77 -2.66
C GLU A 62 -8.69 13.99 -3.58
N LEU A 63 -9.59 14.98 -3.45
CA LEU A 63 -9.42 16.26 -4.14
C LEU A 63 -8.19 17.04 -3.65
N GLY A 64 -7.83 16.88 -2.38
CA GLY A 64 -6.58 17.40 -1.83
C GLY A 64 -5.36 16.78 -2.50
N HIS A 65 -5.35 15.47 -2.72
CA HIS A 65 -4.32 14.80 -3.51
C HIS A 65 -4.25 15.34 -4.94
N VAL A 66 -5.39 15.53 -5.62
CA VAL A 66 -5.44 16.13 -6.96
C VAL A 66 -4.86 17.55 -6.95
N PHE A 67 -5.27 18.38 -6.01
CA PHE A 67 -4.77 19.75 -5.85
C PHE A 67 -3.26 19.77 -5.61
N GLY A 68 -2.78 18.95 -4.67
CA GLY A 68 -1.38 18.79 -4.34
C GLY A 68 -0.56 18.26 -5.51
N ALA A 69 -1.09 17.32 -6.29
CA ALA A 69 -0.46 16.79 -7.49
C ALA A 69 -0.22 17.90 -8.52
N LEU A 70 -1.25 18.71 -8.80
CA LEU A 70 -1.16 19.80 -9.76
C LEU A 70 -0.13 20.86 -9.34
N LEU A 71 -0.15 21.27 -8.07
CA LEU A 71 0.86 22.19 -7.51
C LEU A 71 2.27 21.58 -7.49
N GLY A 72 2.35 20.27 -7.27
CA GLY A 72 3.58 19.48 -7.29
C GLY A 72 4.16 19.27 -8.69
N GLY A 73 3.48 19.70 -9.74
CA GLY A 73 3.92 19.54 -11.12
C GLY A 73 3.63 18.14 -11.70
N TYR A 74 2.72 17.39 -11.12
CA TYR A 74 2.27 16.10 -11.66
C TYR A 74 1.09 16.29 -12.63
N SER A 75 0.84 15.27 -13.45
CA SER A 75 -0.45 15.09 -14.12
C SER A 75 -1.24 14.02 -13.39
N VAL A 76 -2.54 14.24 -13.21
CA VAL A 76 -3.42 13.21 -12.67
C VAL A 76 -3.85 12.27 -13.79
N ILE A 77 -3.75 10.97 -13.57
CA ILE A 77 -4.15 9.93 -14.53
C ILE A 77 -5.39 9.16 -14.07
N SER A 78 -5.64 9.07 -12.78
CA SER A 78 -6.83 8.43 -12.21
C SER A 78 -7.14 9.05 -10.86
N VAL A 79 -8.42 9.26 -10.59
CA VAL A 79 -8.94 9.59 -9.25
C VAL A 79 -10.02 8.58 -8.96
N ASN A 80 -9.85 7.83 -7.88
CA ASN A 80 -10.84 6.88 -7.38
C ASN A 80 -11.30 7.36 -6.01
N ILE A 81 -12.61 7.55 -5.84
CA ILE A 81 -13.21 7.95 -4.56
C ILE A 81 -14.29 6.92 -4.23
N LEU A 82 -14.11 6.15 -3.15
CA LEU A 82 -15.05 5.10 -2.74
C LEU A 82 -15.43 4.11 -3.87
N GLY A 83 -14.52 3.85 -4.80
CA GLY A 83 -14.71 2.94 -5.94
C GLY A 83 -15.20 3.65 -7.21
N LEU A 84 -15.62 4.90 -7.13
CA LEU A 84 -16.00 5.73 -8.27
C LEU A 84 -14.72 6.27 -8.91
N ALA A 85 -14.29 5.66 -10.01
CA ALA A 85 -13.04 6.02 -10.65
C ALA A 85 -13.26 6.85 -11.92
N TYR A 86 -12.62 8.01 -11.98
CA TYR A 86 -12.44 8.82 -13.18
C TYR A 86 -10.99 8.74 -13.62
N TYR A 87 -10.73 8.27 -14.84
CA TYR A 87 -9.38 7.95 -15.28
C TYR A 87 -9.14 8.22 -16.76
N LYS A 88 -7.88 8.49 -17.09
CA LYS A 88 -7.43 8.82 -18.43
C LYS A 88 -7.22 7.55 -19.23
N THR A 89 -7.71 7.56 -20.46
CA THR A 89 -7.45 6.55 -21.50
C THR A 89 -6.89 7.21 -22.75
N LYS A 90 -6.44 6.41 -23.72
CA LYS A 90 -5.99 6.92 -25.03
C LYS A 90 -7.05 7.78 -25.75
N SER A 91 -8.34 7.51 -25.53
CA SER A 91 -9.46 8.24 -26.12
C SER A 91 -10.04 9.36 -25.24
N GLY A 92 -9.35 9.72 -24.14
CA GLY A 92 -9.82 10.72 -23.18
C GLY A 92 -10.22 10.11 -21.84
N TRP A 93 -10.92 10.89 -21.02
CA TRP A 93 -11.31 10.46 -19.68
C TRP A 93 -12.53 9.54 -19.71
N LYS A 94 -12.55 8.55 -18.81
CA LYS A 94 -13.65 7.61 -18.63
C LYS A 94 -14.02 7.49 -17.17
N PHE A 95 -15.25 7.08 -16.93
CA PHE A 95 -15.78 6.76 -15.61
C PHE A 95 -16.12 5.27 -15.52
N SER A 96 -15.73 4.61 -14.42
CA SER A 96 -16.16 3.23 -14.13
C SER A 96 -15.96 2.92 -12.65
N PHE A 97 -16.65 1.90 -12.14
CA PHE A 97 -16.35 1.35 -10.81
C PHE A 97 -15.04 0.56 -10.85
N ARG A 98 -14.06 0.95 -10.02
CA ARG A 98 -12.76 0.27 -9.92
C ARG A 98 -12.36 0.09 -8.46
N ARG A 99 -11.59 -0.95 -8.17
CA ARG A 99 -10.94 -1.12 -6.87
C ARG A 99 -9.79 -0.11 -6.71
N TYR A 100 -9.43 0.16 -5.46
CA TYR A 100 -8.34 1.05 -5.06
C TYR A 100 -7.64 0.45 -3.83
N GLU A 101 -6.41 0.90 -3.56
CA GLU A 101 -5.58 0.39 -2.45
C GLU A 101 -5.45 1.38 -1.27
N GLY A 102 -5.86 2.63 -1.43
CA GLY A 102 -5.84 3.63 -0.35
C GLY A 102 -6.99 3.49 0.65
N LEU A 103 -6.98 4.34 1.68
CA LEU A 103 -7.93 4.28 2.81
C LEU A 103 -9.37 4.59 2.38
N THR A 104 -9.52 5.60 1.53
CA THR A 104 -10.82 6.19 1.14
C THR A 104 -10.99 6.30 -0.38
N GLY A 105 -9.88 6.12 -1.09
CA GLY A 105 -9.76 6.32 -2.52
C GLY A 105 -8.31 6.10 -2.94
N GLU A 106 -8.00 6.49 -4.17
CA GLU A 106 -6.64 6.48 -4.71
C GLU A 106 -6.53 7.49 -5.84
N THR A 107 -5.54 8.37 -5.73
CA THR A 107 -5.17 9.29 -6.80
C THR A 107 -3.86 8.82 -7.45
N LYS A 108 -3.94 8.43 -8.72
CA LYS A 108 -2.75 8.05 -9.51
C LYS A 108 -2.25 9.25 -10.29
N ILE A 109 -0.94 9.42 -10.29
CA ILE A 109 -0.26 10.57 -10.87
C ILE A 109 0.93 10.14 -11.74
N ILE A 110 1.36 11.03 -12.63
CA ILE A 110 2.60 10.89 -13.40
C ILE A 110 3.44 12.15 -13.26
N ALA A 111 4.74 12.00 -13.04
CA ALA A 111 5.67 13.12 -12.99
C ALA A 111 5.78 13.77 -14.37
N LYS A 112 5.58 15.10 -14.48
CA LYS A 112 5.78 15.83 -15.75
C LYS A 112 7.25 16.14 -16.03
N SER A 113 8.11 16.06 -15.01
CA SER A 113 9.55 16.35 -15.09
C SER A 113 10.26 15.84 -13.84
N ASP A 114 11.59 15.80 -13.86
CA ASP A 114 12.41 15.41 -12.69
C ASP A 114 12.34 16.41 -11.52
N LYS A 115 11.73 17.59 -11.74
CA LYS A 115 11.59 18.66 -10.73
C LYS A 115 10.24 18.65 -10.02
N THR A 116 9.44 17.60 -10.16
CA THR A 116 8.19 17.47 -9.41
C THR A 116 8.45 17.45 -7.90
N LYS A 117 7.46 17.93 -7.14
CA LYS A 117 7.54 18.12 -5.69
C LYS A 117 6.57 17.17 -4.98
N PRO A 118 6.97 15.92 -4.68
CA PRO A 118 6.06 14.92 -4.13
C PRO A 118 5.44 15.32 -2.78
N ARG A 119 6.15 16.11 -1.98
CA ARG A 119 5.61 16.61 -0.71
C ARG A 119 4.33 17.43 -0.91
N LEU A 120 4.19 18.20 -2.00
CA LEU A 120 2.97 18.97 -2.26
C LEU A 120 1.78 18.06 -2.55
N TYR A 121 2.02 16.94 -3.24
CA TYR A 121 1.01 15.90 -3.47
C TYR A 121 0.51 15.29 -2.16
N LEU A 122 1.43 14.96 -1.25
CA LEU A 122 1.13 14.31 0.03
C LEU A 122 0.55 15.28 1.08
N PHE A 123 0.91 16.56 1.04
CA PHE A 123 0.33 17.58 1.92
C PHE A 123 -1.01 18.13 1.44
N GLY A 124 -1.38 17.89 0.17
CA GLY A 124 -2.61 18.38 -0.42
C GLY A 124 -3.87 18.08 0.41
N PRO A 125 -4.10 16.82 0.87
CA PRO A 125 -5.22 16.50 1.75
C PRO A 125 -5.20 17.27 3.07
N THR A 126 -4.03 17.44 3.69
CA THR A 126 -3.88 18.25 4.91
C THR A 126 -4.34 19.70 4.69
N ILE A 127 -3.97 20.30 3.57
CA ILE A 127 -4.39 21.68 3.25
C ILE A 127 -5.91 21.75 3.10
N MET A 128 -6.54 20.77 2.42
CA MET A 128 -8.00 20.74 2.24
C MET A 128 -8.76 20.59 3.54
N VAL A 129 -8.28 19.72 4.46
CA VAL A 129 -8.90 19.57 5.78
C VAL A 129 -8.71 20.85 6.62
N LEU A 130 -7.55 21.49 6.59
CA LEU A 130 -7.36 22.77 7.29
C LEU A 130 -8.29 23.86 6.74
N LEU A 131 -8.52 23.89 5.43
CA LEU A 131 -9.49 24.80 4.81
C LEU A 131 -10.92 24.48 5.25
N GLU A 132 -11.31 23.20 5.28
CA GLU A 132 -12.60 22.75 5.81
C GLU A 132 -12.80 23.23 7.25
N PHE A 133 -11.79 23.10 8.12
CA PHE A 133 -11.84 23.61 9.49
C PHE A 133 -12.15 25.10 9.55
N VAL A 134 -11.46 25.90 8.75
CA VAL A 134 -11.70 27.35 8.68
C VAL A 134 -13.14 27.63 8.23
N ILE A 135 -13.60 26.94 7.19
CA ILE A 135 -14.97 27.10 6.66
C ILE A 135 -16.01 26.69 7.71
N ALA A 136 -15.80 25.58 8.42
CA ALA A 136 -16.70 25.09 9.45
C ALA A 136 -16.82 26.08 10.61
N ILE A 137 -15.70 26.66 11.07
CA ILE A 137 -15.71 27.71 12.10
C ILE A 137 -16.48 28.93 11.61
N VAL A 138 -16.26 29.38 10.37
CA VAL A 138 -16.98 30.53 9.81
C VAL A 138 -18.49 30.25 9.75
N ILE A 139 -18.91 29.07 9.28
CA ILE A 139 -20.33 28.71 9.24
C ILE A 139 -20.92 28.63 10.64
N PHE A 140 -20.22 28.03 11.60
CA PHE A 140 -20.64 27.96 12.99
C PHE A 140 -20.90 29.35 13.58
N LEU A 141 -19.98 30.30 13.38
CA LEU A 141 -20.10 31.67 13.88
C LEU A 141 -21.24 32.47 13.22
N LEU A 142 -21.62 32.13 11.99
CA LEU A 142 -22.64 32.85 11.21
C LEU A 142 -24.05 32.23 11.34
N THR A 143 -24.19 31.07 11.96
CA THR A 143 -25.45 30.33 12.07
C THR A 143 -25.94 30.31 13.51
N LYS A 144 -27.25 30.12 13.70
CA LYS A 144 -27.87 30.08 15.03
C LYS A 144 -27.83 28.66 15.59
N ASP A 145 -27.72 28.55 16.91
CA ASP A 145 -27.68 27.28 17.66
C ASP A 145 -28.88 26.35 17.39
N ASN A 146 -30.05 26.93 17.13
CA ASN A 146 -31.26 26.19 16.77
C ASN A 146 -31.32 25.72 15.30
N GLN A 147 -30.28 25.99 14.51
CA GLN A 147 -30.18 25.53 13.12
C GLN A 147 -29.32 24.27 13.04
N PRO A 148 -29.77 23.19 12.36
CA PRO A 148 -28.99 21.95 12.25
C PRO A 148 -27.57 22.17 11.74
N ILE A 149 -27.42 23.03 10.72
CA ILE A 149 -26.14 23.30 10.07
C ILE A 149 -25.08 23.86 11.04
N HIS A 150 -25.50 24.59 12.09
CA HIS A 150 -24.61 25.15 13.10
C HIS A 150 -23.77 24.05 13.74
N HIS A 151 -24.40 22.96 14.18
CA HIS A 151 -23.69 21.84 14.80
C HIS A 151 -23.10 20.87 13.78
N GLN A 152 -23.80 20.65 12.65
CA GLN A 152 -23.37 19.70 11.63
C GLN A 152 -21.99 20.02 11.07
N VAL A 153 -21.67 21.29 10.81
CA VAL A 153 -20.36 21.66 10.27
C VAL A 153 -19.21 21.31 11.19
N LEU A 154 -19.40 21.40 12.50
CA LEU A 154 -18.37 21.02 13.48
C LEU A 154 -18.21 19.49 13.58
N ILE A 155 -19.31 18.74 13.47
CA ILE A 155 -19.27 17.27 13.44
C ILE A 155 -18.50 16.82 12.18
N VAL A 156 -18.82 17.40 11.02
CA VAL A 156 -18.17 17.11 9.74
C VAL A 156 -16.67 17.44 9.81
N ALA A 157 -16.28 18.64 10.27
CA ALA A 157 -14.88 18.98 10.46
C ALA A 157 -14.16 18.06 11.46
N GLY A 158 -14.85 17.64 12.53
CA GLY A 158 -14.32 16.68 13.49
C GLY A 158 -13.98 15.31 12.86
N ILE A 159 -14.78 14.85 11.90
CA ILE A 159 -14.48 13.65 11.10
C ILE A 159 -13.23 13.87 10.26
N GLY A 160 -13.11 15.03 9.61
CA GLY A 160 -11.91 15.43 8.88
C GLY A 160 -10.64 15.44 9.73
N ALA A 161 -10.70 15.97 10.96
CA ALA A 161 -9.60 15.88 11.91
C ALA A 161 -9.19 14.43 12.20
N MET A 162 -10.15 13.53 12.42
CA MET A 162 -9.81 12.13 12.71
C MET A 162 -9.08 11.46 11.54
N LEU A 163 -9.55 11.69 10.30
CA LEU A 163 -8.87 11.19 9.10
C LEU A 163 -7.48 11.81 8.93
N LEU A 164 -7.35 13.12 9.15
CA LEU A 164 -6.08 13.81 9.07
C LEU A 164 -5.09 13.31 10.11
N VAL A 165 -5.54 13.12 11.36
CA VAL A 165 -4.72 12.57 12.45
C VAL A 165 -4.17 11.21 12.09
N TYR A 166 -4.98 10.31 11.51
CA TYR A 166 -4.47 9.02 11.05
C TYR A 166 -3.43 9.18 9.94
N ASN A 167 -3.71 10.04 8.95
CA ASN A 167 -2.91 10.13 7.74
C ASN A 167 -1.59 10.93 7.88
N ILE A 168 -1.56 11.98 8.70
CA ILE A 168 -0.38 12.85 8.80
C ILE A 168 0.68 12.35 9.79
N MET A 169 0.44 11.22 10.46
CA MET A 169 1.38 10.69 11.44
C MET A 169 2.73 10.37 10.79
N PRO A 170 3.86 10.81 11.40
CA PRO A 170 5.19 10.74 10.80
C PRO A 170 5.85 9.34 10.91
N PHE A 171 5.07 8.30 11.22
CA PHE A 171 5.55 6.95 11.44
C PHE A 171 4.65 5.96 10.73
N LYS A 172 5.22 4.81 10.39
CA LYS A 172 4.49 3.72 9.77
C LYS A 172 3.43 3.19 10.73
N LEU A 173 2.20 3.18 10.25
CA LEU A 173 1.06 2.52 10.87
C LEU A 173 0.89 1.14 10.21
N ASP A 174 -0.35 0.68 10.10
CA ASP A 174 -0.66 -0.54 9.35
C ASP A 174 -0.31 -0.40 7.85
N ASN A 175 -0.34 0.85 7.34
CA ASN A 175 0.04 1.22 5.98
C ASN A 175 1.01 2.42 5.98
N PHE A 176 1.61 2.69 4.81
CA PHE A 176 2.38 3.91 4.61
C PHE A 176 1.40 5.07 4.37
N THR A 177 1.30 5.95 5.36
CA THR A 177 0.48 7.15 5.30
C THR A 177 1.24 8.30 4.65
N ASP A 178 0.53 9.37 4.27
CA ASP A 178 1.17 10.56 3.69
C ASP A 178 2.22 11.17 4.62
N GLY A 179 1.91 11.24 5.92
CA GLY A 179 2.83 11.73 6.94
C GLY A 179 4.14 10.96 6.99
N TYR A 180 4.06 9.62 6.90
CA TYR A 180 5.24 8.78 6.85
C TYR A 180 6.05 8.99 5.56
N TYR A 181 5.37 9.06 4.40
CA TYR A 181 6.02 9.40 3.13
C TYR A 181 6.72 10.77 3.19
N ILE A 182 6.09 11.79 3.76
CA ILE A 182 6.66 13.14 3.91
C ILE A 182 7.97 13.10 4.70
N VAL A 183 8.03 12.32 5.79
CA VAL A 183 9.25 12.14 6.59
C VAL A 183 10.35 11.46 5.77
N LEU A 184 10.01 10.39 5.04
CA LEU A 184 10.98 9.68 4.19
C LEU A 184 11.52 10.61 3.09
N LEU A 185 10.67 11.46 2.50
CA LEU A 185 11.05 12.47 1.52
C LEU A 185 11.90 13.60 2.11
N GLY A 186 12.24 13.55 3.40
CA GLY A 186 13.26 14.37 4.07
C GLY A 186 14.60 14.41 3.31
N LYS A 187 15.00 13.26 2.73
CA LYS A 187 16.24 13.11 1.98
C LYS A 187 16.03 13.33 0.48
N LYS A 188 16.98 13.98 -0.19
CA LYS A 188 16.94 14.21 -1.65
C LYS A 188 16.87 12.91 -2.44
N VAL A 189 17.65 11.90 -2.06
CA VAL A 189 17.65 10.59 -2.73
C VAL A 189 16.27 9.93 -2.71
N ASN A 190 15.50 10.12 -1.63
CA ASN A 190 14.15 9.56 -1.51
C ASN A 190 13.13 10.30 -2.37
N VAL A 191 13.34 11.60 -2.63
CA VAL A 191 12.52 12.36 -3.57
C VAL A 191 12.69 11.82 -4.99
N GLU A 192 13.94 11.58 -5.39
CA GLU A 192 14.25 10.99 -6.70
C GLU A 192 13.69 9.56 -6.81
N ALA A 193 13.89 8.73 -5.78
CA ALA A 193 13.36 7.37 -5.75
C ALA A 193 11.83 7.32 -5.78
N TYR A 194 11.15 8.23 -5.05
CA TYR A 194 9.69 8.31 -5.09
C TYR A 194 9.18 8.70 -6.47
N ASN A 195 9.80 9.68 -7.14
CA ASN A 195 9.42 10.06 -8.51
C ASN A 195 9.62 8.91 -9.50
N GLU A 196 10.68 8.12 -9.33
CA GLU A 196 10.92 6.93 -10.14
C GLU A 196 9.88 5.82 -9.88
N LEU A 197 9.48 5.59 -8.62
CA LEU A 197 8.38 4.67 -8.29
C LEU A 197 7.07 5.11 -8.97
N ILE A 198 6.74 6.40 -8.90
CA ILE A 198 5.56 6.96 -9.58
C ILE A 198 5.66 6.82 -11.11
N ARG A 199 6.85 6.99 -11.69
CA ARG A 199 7.08 6.76 -13.14
C ARG A 199 6.79 5.31 -13.49
N ILE A 200 7.36 4.37 -12.73
CA ILE A 200 7.13 2.94 -12.91
C ILE A 200 5.63 2.67 -12.81
N GLU A 201 4.97 3.01 -11.70
CA GLU A 201 3.53 2.81 -11.50
C GLU A 201 2.68 3.38 -12.63
N SER A 202 3.06 4.53 -13.21
CA SER A 202 2.38 5.10 -14.37
C SER A 202 2.57 4.27 -15.64
N LEU A 203 3.77 3.72 -15.89
CA LEU A 203 4.00 2.81 -17.01
C LEU A 203 3.14 1.55 -16.85
N VAL A 204 3.14 0.97 -15.64
CA VAL A 204 2.29 -0.19 -15.31
C VAL A 204 0.82 0.10 -15.57
N TYR A 205 0.35 1.25 -15.10
CA TYR A 205 -1.04 1.68 -15.28
C TYR A 205 -1.43 1.79 -16.76
N ASN A 206 -0.49 2.21 -17.62
CA ASN A 206 -0.69 2.34 -19.05
C ASN A 206 -0.42 1.03 -19.83
N ASN A 207 -0.10 -0.08 -19.15
CA ASN A 207 0.38 -1.33 -19.74
C ASN A 207 1.62 -1.13 -20.64
N GLU A 208 2.54 -0.27 -20.19
CA GLU A 208 3.82 -0.01 -20.83
C GLU A 208 4.94 -0.78 -20.12
N LYS A 209 5.95 -1.21 -20.89
CA LYS A 209 7.03 -2.03 -20.36
C LYS A 209 7.98 -1.18 -19.49
N VAL A 210 8.30 -1.70 -18.30
CA VAL A 210 9.32 -1.13 -17.41
C VAL A 210 10.68 -1.71 -17.78
N THR A 211 11.62 -0.89 -18.25
CA THR A 211 12.95 -1.37 -18.72
C THR A 211 14.11 -0.69 -18.00
N ASP A 212 14.06 0.63 -17.86
CA ASP A 212 15.14 1.50 -17.40
C ASP A 212 14.97 1.93 -15.92
N ILE A 213 14.99 0.97 -14.99
CA ILE A 213 14.85 1.29 -13.56
C ILE A 213 16.11 1.99 -13.08
N LYS A 214 15.98 3.20 -12.56
CA LYS A 214 17.10 3.94 -11.97
C LYS A 214 17.65 3.24 -10.73
N GLU A 215 18.96 3.00 -10.71
CA GLU A 215 19.68 2.43 -9.58
C GLU A 215 20.21 3.53 -8.64
N PHE A 216 20.35 3.20 -7.36
CA PHE A 216 20.75 4.14 -6.31
C PHE A 216 21.79 3.50 -5.38
N ASP A 217 22.87 4.22 -5.10
CA ASP A 217 23.94 3.74 -4.21
C ASP A 217 23.52 3.75 -2.73
N GLU A 218 22.73 4.75 -2.30
CA GLU A 218 22.26 4.84 -0.92
C GLU A 218 21.02 3.95 -0.73
N VAL A 219 21.14 2.92 0.12
CA VAL A 219 20.00 2.09 0.55
C VAL A 219 19.19 2.81 1.63
N THR A 220 17.92 3.07 1.31
CA THR A 220 16.87 3.61 2.18
C THR A 220 15.58 2.82 1.94
N THR A 221 14.55 3.04 2.76
CA THR A 221 13.21 2.47 2.53
C THR A 221 12.67 2.70 1.11
N MET A 222 12.94 3.87 0.50
CA MET A 222 12.44 4.17 -0.86
C MET A 222 13.29 3.54 -1.94
N THR A 223 14.62 3.66 -1.85
CA THR A 223 15.51 3.13 -2.88
C THR A 223 15.49 1.61 -2.87
N ALA A 224 15.37 0.98 -1.70
CA ALA A 224 15.23 -0.47 -1.57
C ALA A 224 14.00 -1.01 -2.31
N ARG A 225 12.88 -0.28 -2.30
CA ARG A 225 11.69 -0.65 -3.09
C ARG A 225 12.02 -0.69 -4.58
N LEU A 226 12.71 0.32 -5.12
CA LEU A 226 13.16 0.30 -6.52
C LEU A 226 14.14 -0.82 -6.81
N SER A 227 15.08 -1.07 -5.89
CA SER A 227 16.02 -2.19 -6.00
C SER A 227 15.30 -3.53 -6.08
N LEU A 228 14.13 -3.69 -5.46
CA LEU A 228 13.33 -4.90 -5.60
C LEU A 228 12.78 -5.06 -7.03
N TYR A 229 12.30 -3.99 -7.68
CA TYR A 229 11.92 -4.04 -9.09
C TYR A 229 13.11 -4.43 -9.98
N ARG A 230 14.31 -3.90 -9.67
CA ARG A 230 15.54 -4.23 -10.42
C ARG A 230 15.97 -5.68 -10.20
N LEU A 231 15.92 -6.17 -8.97
CA LEU A 231 16.22 -7.56 -8.62
C LEU A 231 15.34 -8.52 -9.42
N TYR A 232 14.06 -8.19 -9.51
CA TYR A 232 13.07 -8.91 -10.28
C TYR A 232 13.38 -8.95 -11.78
N GLN A 233 13.77 -7.83 -12.41
CA GLN A 233 14.25 -7.85 -13.79
C GLN A 233 15.50 -8.73 -13.97
N LEU A 234 16.45 -8.68 -13.03
CA LEU A 234 17.66 -9.52 -13.09
C LEU A 234 17.31 -11.02 -12.99
N ILE A 235 16.26 -11.37 -12.25
CA ILE A 235 15.74 -12.74 -12.17
C ILE A 235 15.13 -13.16 -13.52
N ASP A 236 14.33 -12.29 -14.13
CA ASP A 236 13.73 -12.56 -15.46
C ASP A 236 14.82 -12.75 -16.53
N GLU A 237 15.88 -11.93 -16.45
CA GLU A 237 17.08 -12.00 -17.32
C GLU A 237 18.00 -13.19 -17.00
N LYS A 238 17.73 -13.95 -15.92
CA LYS A 238 18.59 -15.02 -15.40
C LYS A 238 20.01 -14.56 -15.08
N ALA A 239 20.18 -13.28 -14.75
CA ALA A 239 21.46 -12.66 -14.39
C ALA A 239 21.80 -12.92 -12.92
N TRP A 240 21.96 -14.20 -12.56
CA TRP A 240 22.05 -14.69 -11.18
C TRP A 240 23.12 -14.02 -10.34
N ASP A 241 24.33 -13.86 -10.87
CA ASP A 241 25.45 -13.27 -10.13
C ASP A 241 25.17 -11.81 -9.78
N LYS A 242 24.56 -11.05 -10.70
CA LYS A 242 24.15 -9.66 -10.45
C LYS A 242 23.01 -9.59 -9.43
N ALA A 243 22.03 -10.49 -9.54
CA ALA A 243 20.92 -10.56 -8.60
C ALA A 243 21.41 -10.88 -7.17
N LEU A 244 22.33 -11.83 -7.02
CA LEU A 244 22.94 -12.17 -5.73
C LEU A 244 23.74 -11.00 -5.15
N SER A 245 24.55 -10.31 -5.98
CA SER A 245 25.29 -9.12 -5.53
C SER A 245 24.35 -8.03 -5.02
N LEU A 246 23.24 -7.77 -5.72
CA LEU A 246 22.25 -6.79 -5.29
C LEU A 246 21.56 -7.21 -3.98
N ILE A 247 21.23 -8.49 -3.82
CA ILE A 247 20.67 -9.01 -2.57
C ILE A 247 21.65 -8.81 -1.42
N ASP A 248 22.92 -9.18 -1.59
CA ASP A 248 23.93 -9.06 -0.54
C ASP A 248 24.12 -7.60 -0.08
N ASP A 249 24.05 -6.64 -1.01
CA ASP A 249 24.14 -5.22 -0.68
C ASP A 249 22.90 -4.70 0.07
N LEU A 250 21.70 -5.20 -0.27
CA LEU A 250 20.48 -4.91 0.47
C LEU A 250 20.49 -5.54 1.87
N GLU A 251 21.00 -6.77 2.01
CA GLU A 251 21.13 -7.46 3.31
C GLU A 251 22.09 -6.74 4.26
N LYS A 252 23.23 -6.22 3.76
CA LYS A 252 24.16 -5.39 4.55
C LYS A 252 23.48 -4.15 5.15
N ASN A 253 22.39 -3.69 4.53
CA ASN A 253 21.61 -2.53 4.96
C ASN A 253 20.27 -2.91 5.60
N ALA A 254 20.13 -4.16 6.09
CA ALA A 254 18.87 -4.67 6.67
C ALA A 254 18.27 -3.81 7.80
N SER A 255 19.10 -3.08 8.55
CA SER A 255 18.63 -2.18 9.61
C SER A 255 17.90 -0.92 9.11
N LYS A 256 17.98 -0.62 7.81
CA LYS A 256 17.39 0.58 7.19
C LYS A 256 16.06 0.33 6.49
N VAL A 257 15.61 -0.93 6.44
CA VAL A 257 14.44 -1.38 5.69
C VAL A 257 13.56 -2.30 6.55
N GLU A 258 12.35 -2.57 6.10
CA GLU A 258 11.42 -3.42 6.84
C GLU A 258 11.90 -4.88 6.88
N HIS A 259 11.57 -5.58 7.98
CA HIS A 259 11.83 -7.01 8.08
C HIS A 259 11.14 -7.79 6.95
N GLU A 260 9.89 -7.45 6.62
CA GLU A 260 9.15 -8.09 5.52
C GLU A 260 9.86 -7.92 4.16
N PHE A 261 10.53 -6.78 3.95
CA PHE A 261 11.33 -6.54 2.76
C PHE A 261 12.56 -7.47 2.73
N ILE A 262 13.28 -7.56 3.85
CA ILE A 262 14.47 -8.42 3.97
C ILE A 262 14.12 -9.90 3.79
N ALA A 263 13.06 -10.37 4.43
CA ALA A 263 12.59 -11.73 4.26
C ALA A 263 12.21 -12.03 2.79
N ARG A 264 11.69 -11.05 2.06
CA ARG A 264 11.34 -11.19 0.64
C ARG A 264 12.57 -11.27 -0.27
N ILE A 265 13.60 -10.44 -0.08
CA ILE A 265 14.84 -10.55 -0.87
C ILE A 265 15.58 -11.85 -0.55
N ARG A 266 15.55 -12.30 0.71
CA ARG A 266 16.09 -13.60 1.15
C ARG A 266 15.38 -14.77 0.49
N ALA A 267 14.07 -14.67 0.29
CA ALA A 267 13.33 -15.64 -0.51
C ALA A 267 13.87 -15.70 -1.94
N GLN A 268 14.16 -14.56 -2.56
CA GLN A 268 14.70 -14.56 -3.92
C GLN A 268 16.13 -15.14 -3.97
N LYS A 269 16.96 -14.94 -2.94
CA LYS A 269 18.26 -15.64 -2.80
C LYS A 269 18.08 -17.16 -2.76
N LEU A 270 17.14 -17.63 -1.94
CA LEU A 270 16.79 -19.06 -1.89
C LEU A 270 16.33 -19.58 -3.26
N TYR A 271 15.54 -18.81 -4.00
CA TYR A 271 15.13 -19.18 -5.35
C TYR A 271 16.33 -19.39 -6.27
N ILE A 272 17.26 -18.44 -6.29
CA ILE A 272 18.48 -18.55 -7.09
C ILE A 272 19.28 -19.78 -6.68
N TYR A 273 19.40 -20.07 -5.38
CA TYR A 273 20.10 -21.26 -4.89
C TYR A 273 19.42 -22.56 -5.32
N LEU A 274 18.09 -22.64 -5.22
CA LEU A 274 17.30 -23.80 -5.68
C LEU A 274 17.44 -24.05 -7.19
N LEU A 275 17.76 -23.01 -7.96
CA LEU A 275 17.92 -23.10 -9.42
C LEU A 275 19.36 -23.35 -9.88
N THR A 276 20.36 -22.87 -9.14
CA THR A 276 21.75 -22.77 -9.61
C THR A 276 22.74 -23.55 -8.76
N LYS A 277 22.34 -23.96 -7.55
CA LYS A 277 23.18 -24.69 -6.60
C LYS A 277 22.59 -26.07 -6.32
N ALA A 278 23.37 -26.92 -5.68
CA ALA A 278 22.91 -28.22 -5.23
C ALA A 278 21.86 -28.07 -4.11
N SER A 279 20.99 -29.07 -3.94
CA SER A 279 19.89 -29.06 -2.96
C SER A 279 20.40 -28.85 -1.53
N GLU A 280 21.58 -29.37 -1.23
CA GLU A 280 22.27 -29.23 0.06
C GLU A 280 22.59 -27.76 0.38
N ALA A 281 22.99 -26.96 -0.62
CA ALA A 281 23.28 -25.54 -0.42
C ALA A 281 22.00 -24.72 -0.16
N ALA A 282 20.91 -25.04 -0.85
CA ALA A 282 19.61 -24.42 -0.58
C ALA A 282 19.05 -24.82 0.79
N SER A 283 19.26 -26.07 1.20
CA SER A 283 18.90 -26.58 2.52
C SER A 283 19.70 -25.87 3.63
N ALA A 284 21.02 -25.79 3.49
CA ALA A 284 21.89 -25.07 4.43
C ALA A 284 21.47 -23.61 4.57
N TYR A 285 21.23 -22.90 3.45
CA TYR A 285 20.72 -21.53 3.50
C TYR A 285 19.40 -21.42 4.28
N TRP A 286 18.45 -22.35 4.06
CA TRP A 286 17.17 -22.34 4.76
C TRP A 286 17.28 -22.59 6.27
N PHE A 287 18.10 -23.56 6.69
CA PHE A 287 18.16 -23.97 8.09
C PHE A 287 19.16 -23.13 8.91
N ASP A 288 20.30 -22.78 8.31
CA ASP A 288 21.45 -22.21 9.01
C ASP A 288 21.49 -20.68 8.89
N GLU A 289 21.10 -20.11 7.74
CA GLU A 289 21.17 -18.66 7.50
C GLU A 289 19.84 -17.93 7.72
N LEU A 290 18.70 -18.53 7.33
CA LEU A 290 17.39 -17.91 7.55
C LEU A 290 16.94 -18.02 9.01
N SER A 291 16.42 -16.92 9.57
CA SER A 291 15.82 -16.96 10.89
C SER A 291 14.45 -17.66 10.89
N ALA A 292 13.96 -18.05 12.07
CA ALA A 292 12.60 -18.57 12.20
C ALA A 292 11.53 -17.57 11.72
N ALA A 293 11.77 -16.28 11.87
CA ALA A 293 10.88 -15.23 11.40
C ALA A 293 10.88 -15.13 9.86
N ASP A 294 12.04 -15.25 9.22
CA ASP A 294 12.16 -15.29 7.75
C ASP A 294 11.42 -16.49 7.17
N ARG A 295 11.67 -17.68 7.71
CA ARG A 295 11.01 -18.92 7.26
C ARG A 295 9.49 -18.84 7.40
N LYS A 296 9.01 -18.32 8.53
CA LYS A 296 7.58 -18.09 8.76
C LYS A 296 6.99 -17.06 7.80
N PHE A 297 7.73 -16.00 7.47
CA PHE A 297 7.31 -15.04 6.46
C PHE A 297 7.20 -15.72 5.09
N ILE A 298 8.24 -16.43 4.65
CA ILE A 298 8.29 -17.06 3.31
C ILE A 298 7.15 -18.06 3.11
N SER A 299 6.82 -18.87 4.12
CA SER A 299 5.72 -19.85 4.02
C SER A 299 4.32 -19.22 4.05
N ASN A 300 4.18 -17.99 4.56
CA ASN A 300 2.89 -17.32 4.72
C ASN A 300 2.66 -16.14 3.77
N ASP A 301 3.70 -15.60 3.15
CA ASP A 301 3.61 -14.43 2.26
C ASP A 301 2.65 -14.72 1.10
N LEU A 302 1.74 -13.78 0.83
CA LEU A 302 0.71 -13.91 -0.20
C LEU A 302 1.11 -13.12 -1.45
N THR A 303 2.35 -13.33 -1.89
CA THR A 303 2.93 -12.77 -3.11
C THR A 303 3.39 -13.90 -4.00
N ILE A 304 3.17 -13.78 -5.31
CA ILE A 304 3.46 -14.87 -6.24
C ILE A 304 4.97 -15.16 -6.31
N GLU A 305 5.77 -14.11 -6.17
CA GLU A 305 7.23 -14.10 -6.19
C GLU A 305 7.81 -14.94 -5.05
N THR A 306 7.26 -14.80 -3.84
CA THR A 306 7.68 -15.59 -2.66
C THR A 306 7.06 -16.98 -2.68
N MET A 307 5.80 -17.11 -3.09
CA MET A 307 5.11 -18.40 -3.17
C MET A 307 5.80 -19.35 -4.16
N ARG A 308 6.30 -18.84 -5.28
CA ARG A 308 7.13 -19.60 -6.23
C ARG A 308 8.35 -20.22 -5.56
N VAL A 309 9.02 -19.45 -4.69
CA VAL A 309 10.19 -19.94 -3.94
C VAL A 309 9.79 -21.04 -2.98
N TYR A 310 8.71 -20.81 -2.22
CA TYR A 310 8.27 -21.77 -1.21
C TYR A 310 7.76 -23.07 -1.85
N LEU A 311 7.14 -23.01 -3.03
CA LEU A 311 6.80 -24.18 -3.84
C LEU A 311 8.05 -25.01 -4.19
N LEU A 312 9.08 -24.36 -4.73
CA LEU A 312 10.33 -25.04 -5.08
C LEU A 312 11.04 -25.63 -3.87
N TYR A 313 11.13 -24.87 -2.77
CA TYR A 313 11.71 -25.36 -1.53
C TYR A 313 10.95 -26.60 -1.01
N SER A 314 9.62 -26.53 -0.99
CA SER A 314 8.77 -27.61 -0.48
C SER A 314 8.88 -28.87 -1.33
N GLY A 315 8.98 -28.73 -2.64
CA GLY A 315 9.10 -29.88 -3.54
C GLY A 315 10.52 -30.47 -3.64
N LEU A 316 11.55 -29.62 -3.69
CA LEU A 316 12.94 -30.05 -3.93
C LEU A 316 13.69 -30.44 -2.64
N VAL A 317 13.44 -29.72 -1.55
CA VAL A 317 14.20 -29.89 -0.30
C VAL A 317 13.44 -30.77 0.68
N THR A 318 12.22 -30.38 1.05
CA THR A 318 11.43 -31.15 2.04
C THR A 318 10.63 -32.29 1.43
N LYS A 319 10.47 -32.30 0.09
CA LYS A 319 9.67 -33.27 -0.66
C LYS A 319 8.24 -33.41 -0.12
N SER A 320 7.68 -32.30 0.36
CA SER A 320 6.36 -32.26 0.98
C SER A 320 5.29 -31.94 -0.06
N GLN A 321 4.55 -32.97 -0.47
CA GLN A 321 3.42 -32.82 -1.40
C GLN A 321 2.29 -31.95 -0.80
N SER A 322 2.03 -32.09 0.51
CA SER A 322 0.98 -31.30 1.18
C SER A 322 1.29 -29.81 1.21
N GLU A 323 2.54 -29.44 1.44
CA GLU A 323 2.98 -28.04 1.36
C GLU A 323 2.90 -27.50 -0.07
N CYS A 324 3.31 -28.30 -1.06
CA CYS A 324 3.16 -27.91 -2.47
C CYS A 324 1.68 -27.67 -2.83
N ALA A 325 0.78 -28.58 -2.44
CA ALA A 325 -0.65 -28.42 -2.65
C ALA A 325 -1.22 -27.18 -1.93
N PHE A 326 -0.76 -26.90 -0.71
CA PHE A 326 -1.14 -25.70 0.03
C PHE A 326 -0.76 -24.42 -0.72
N VAL A 327 0.47 -24.33 -1.23
CA VAL A 327 0.92 -23.17 -2.03
C VAL A 327 0.10 -23.02 -3.30
N LEU A 328 -0.10 -24.10 -4.06
CA LEU A 328 -0.89 -24.08 -5.30
C LEU A 328 -2.33 -23.60 -5.05
N SER A 329 -2.96 -24.03 -3.96
CA SER A 329 -4.32 -23.58 -3.62
C SER A 329 -4.45 -22.07 -3.36
N ARG A 330 -3.35 -21.43 -2.92
CA ARG A 330 -3.31 -20.01 -2.56
C ARG A 330 -2.89 -19.11 -3.71
N ALA A 331 -2.24 -19.64 -4.76
CA ALA A 331 -1.68 -18.84 -5.85
C ALA A 331 -2.73 -17.95 -6.57
N PRO A 332 -3.96 -18.43 -6.84
CA PRO A 332 -5.01 -17.58 -7.42
C PRO A 332 -5.46 -16.43 -6.50
N LYS A 333 -5.30 -16.58 -5.17
CA LYS A 333 -5.59 -15.51 -4.23
C LYS A 333 -4.49 -14.44 -4.28
N ALA A 334 -3.22 -14.84 -4.37
CA ALA A 334 -2.10 -13.91 -4.50
C ALA A 334 -2.19 -13.04 -5.76
N LEU A 335 -2.47 -13.65 -6.92
CA LEU A 335 -2.63 -12.89 -8.17
C LEU A 335 -3.82 -11.92 -8.16
N ARG A 336 -4.93 -12.30 -7.53
CA ARG A 336 -6.10 -11.41 -7.39
C ARG A 336 -5.87 -10.24 -6.43
N ALA A 337 -4.91 -10.37 -5.51
CA ALA A 337 -4.59 -9.31 -4.55
C ALA A 337 -3.83 -8.13 -5.20
N ARG A 338 -3.19 -8.34 -6.36
CA ARG A 338 -2.40 -7.31 -7.06
C ARG A 338 -2.92 -7.05 -8.47
N ILE A 339 -3.95 -6.21 -8.55
CA ILE A 339 -4.74 -6.01 -9.78
C ILE A 339 -3.92 -5.37 -10.92
N ASN A 340 -2.89 -4.59 -10.58
CA ASN A 340 -1.99 -3.93 -11.54
C ASN A 340 -0.53 -4.26 -11.21
N ASP A 341 -0.19 -5.54 -11.11
CA ASP A 341 1.21 -5.96 -11.03
C ASP A 341 1.83 -5.92 -12.43
N PHE A 342 2.93 -5.19 -12.59
CA PHE A 342 3.63 -5.03 -13.86
C PHE A 342 4.38 -6.29 -14.30
N ARG A 343 4.64 -7.20 -13.37
CA ARG A 343 5.31 -8.49 -13.62
C ARG A 343 4.34 -9.65 -13.56
N LYS A 344 3.05 -9.38 -13.73
CA LYS A 344 2.03 -10.42 -13.63
C LYS A 344 2.30 -11.56 -14.61
N GLU A 345 2.63 -11.25 -15.87
CA GLU A 345 2.89 -12.26 -16.89
C GLU A 345 4.19 -13.02 -16.62
N GLU A 346 5.27 -12.29 -16.30
CA GLU A 346 6.57 -12.85 -15.96
C GLU A 346 6.50 -13.76 -14.74
N GLU A 347 5.83 -13.35 -13.66
CA GLU A 347 5.71 -14.17 -12.46
C GLU A 347 4.77 -15.37 -12.64
N ILE A 348 3.73 -15.27 -13.48
CA ILE A 348 2.96 -16.46 -13.87
C ILE A 348 3.87 -17.44 -14.62
N ALA A 349 4.70 -16.96 -15.56
CA ALA A 349 5.64 -17.81 -16.28
C ALA A 349 6.65 -18.48 -15.34
N LEU A 350 7.30 -17.71 -14.46
CA LEU A 350 8.25 -18.25 -13.48
C LEU A 350 7.58 -19.22 -12.49
N PHE A 351 6.34 -18.96 -12.09
CA PHE A 351 5.59 -19.85 -11.19
C PHE A 351 5.23 -21.16 -11.89
N ASN A 352 4.84 -21.10 -13.16
CA ASN A 352 4.59 -22.28 -13.98
C ASN A 352 5.88 -23.10 -14.17
N GLU A 353 7.01 -22.45 -14.46
CA GLU A 353 8.32 -23.13 -14.54
C GLU A 353 8.67 -23.85 -13.23
N ALA A 354 8.40 -23.21 -12.09
CA ALA A 354 8.59 -23.82 -10.78
C ALA A 354 7.68 -25.04 -10.59
N TYR A 355 6.40 -24.94 -10.96
CA TYR A 355 5.46 -26.04 -10.90
C TYR A 355 5.89 -27.23 -11.76
N GLU A 356 6.28 -26.99 -13.02
CA GLU A 356 6.72 -28.05 -13.94
C GLU A 356 7.93 -28.82 -13.39
N LYS A 357 8.86 -28.11 -12.71
CA LYS A 357 9.97 -28.77 -12.02
C LYS A 357 9.51 -29.66 -10.87
N ILE A 358 8.48 -29.26 -10.13
CA ILE A 358 7.98 -30.03 -8.98
C ILE A 358 7.15 -31.23 -9.43
N VAL A 359 6.28 -31.08 -10.43
CA VAL A 359 5.41 -32.17 -10.91
C VAL A 359 6.21 -33.27 -11.62
N ALA A 360 7.38 -32.94 -12.18
CA ALA A 360 8.30 -33.91 -12.76
C ALA A 360 8.99 -34.83 -11.71
N LEU A 361 8.90 -34.50 -10.42
CA LEU A 361 9.46 -35.33 -9.35
C LEU A 361 8.51 -36.48 -8.99
N PRO A 362 9.04 -37.68 -8.68
CA PRO A 362 8.22 -38.80 -8.24
C PRO A 362 7.37 -38.47 -7.01
N GLY A 363 6.09 -38.87 -7.02
CA GLY A 363 5.15 -38.66 -5.92
C GLY A 363 4.39 -37.34 -5.97
N ASN A 364 4.54 -36.54 -7.03
CA ASN A 364 3.82 -35.26 -7.22
C ASN A 364 2.76 -35.29 -8.33
N GLU A 365 2.39 -36.48 -8.81
CA GLU A 365 1.51 -36.67 -9.97
C GLU A 365 0.10 -36.12 -9.77
N ASN A 366 -0.33 -35.99 -8.51
CA ASN A 366 -1.65 -35.49 -8.15
C ASN A 366 -1.70 -33.97 -7.95
N LEU A 367 -0.55 -33.27 -7.97
CA LEU A 367 -0.54 -31.81 -7.90
C LEU A 367 -1.18 -31.24 -9.17
N LYS A 368 -1.98 -30.18 -8.98
CA LYS A 368 -2.65 -29.51 -10.10
C LYS A 368 -2.29 -28.04 -10.09
N LEU A 369 -1.80 -27.56 -11.23
CA LEU A 369 -1.63 -26.14 -11.46
C LEU A 369 -3.02 -25.48 -11.50
N PRO A 370 -3.30 -24.51 -10.62
CA PRO A 370 -4.54 -23.75 -10.70
C PRO A 370 -4.54 -22.82 -11.93
N VAL A 371 -5.72 -22.35 -12.32
CA VAL A 371 -5.83 -21.31 -13.35
C VAL A 371 -5.30 -20.00 -12.78
N LEU A 372 -4.17 -19.54 -13.32
CA LEU A 372 -3.56 -18.25 -13.02
C LEU A 372 -4.00 -17.24 -14.09
N LYS A 373 -4.72 -16.19 -13.70
CA LYS A 373 -5.30 -15.18 -14.61
C LYS A 373 -5.18 -13.78 -14.08
#